data_AF-A0A090MU52-F1
#
_entry.id   AF-A0A090MU52-F1
#
_cell.length_a   1.000
_cell.length_b   1.000
_cell.length_c   1.000
_cell.angle_alpha   90.00
_cell.angle_beta   90.00
_cell.angle_gamma   90.00
#
_symmetry.space_group_name_H-M   'P 1'
#
loop_
_entity.id
_entity.type
_entity.pdbx_description
1 polymer ?
#
loop_
_entity_poly.entity_id
_entity_poly.type
_entity_poly.pdbx_seq_one_letter_code
_entity_poly.pdbx_strand_id
1 'polypeptide(L)'
;MTKLPYLRAMFATCMLFQVVYVLCVFLWFAFPDLKGHAMLPAIFPNFTLLTVGSFIYGLIASMIYGWIAAIIFVFFYNLWPPIAAALFGQQIAAR
;
A
#
# COMPACT_ATOMS: atom_id res chain seq x y z
N MET A 1 13.43 16.48 -13.69
CA MET A 1 12.69 15.48 -12.87
C MET A 1 11.34 15.20 -13.49
N THR A 2 11.09 13.98 -13.96
CA THR A 2 9.79 13.57 -14.50
C THR A 2 8.79 13.35 -13.37
N LYS A 3 7.62 13.99 -13.43
CA LYS A 3 6.54 13.77 -12.45
C LYS A 3 6.07 12.31 -12.49
N LEU A 4 5.86 11.73 -11.32
CA LEU A 4 5.34 10.37 -11.24
C LEU A 4 3.83 10.36 -11.52
N PRO A 5 3.33 9.57 -12.48
CA PRO A 5 1.91 9.48 -12.78
C PRO A 5 1.16 8.67 -11.70
N TYR A 6 0.14 9.29 -11.10
CA TYR A 6 -0.65 8.70 -10.01
C TYR A 6 -1.25 7.34 -10.35
N LEU A 7 -1.91 7.22 -11.51
CA LEU A 7 -2.65 6.01 -11.87
C LEU A 7 -1.75 4.77 -11.94
N ARG A 8 -0.55 4.91 -12.52
CA ARG A 8 0.41 3.80 -12.63
C ARG A 8 0.92 3.36 -11.25
N ALA A 9 1.19 4.32 -10.36
CA ALA A 9 1.62 4.03 -9.01
C ALA A 9 0.50 3.35 -8.20
N MET A 10 -0.74 3.82 -8.31
CA MET A 10 -1.92 3.25 -7.64
C MET A 10 -2.14 1.78 -8.00
N PHE A 11 -2.06 1.42 -9.29
CA PHE A 11 -2.21 0.03 -9.70
C PHE A 11 -1.03 -0.85 -9.28
N ALA A 12 0.20 -0.32 -9.33
CA ALA A 12 1.37 -1.07 -8.89
C ALA A 12 1.31 -1.43 -7.39
N THR A 13 0.97 -0.47 -6.54
CA THR A 13 0.84 -0.70 -5.08
C THR A 13 -0.36 -1.57 -4.74
N CYS A 14 -1.48 -1.42 -5.45
CA CYS A 14 -2.64 -2.32 -5.34
C CYS A 14 -2.24 -3.78 -5.58
N MET A 15 -1.56 -4.07 -6.71
CA MET A 15 -1.16 -5.44 -7.04
C MET A 15 -0.21 -6.03 -6.00
N LEU A 16 0.74 -5.22 -5.50
CA LEU A 16 1.64 -5.65 -4.44
C LEU A 16 0.87 -6.01 -3.15
N PHE A 17 -0.04 -5.14 -2.71
CA PHE A 17 -0.83 -5.37 -1.50
C PHE A 17 -1.75 -6.59 -1.63
N GLN A 18 -2.34 -6.82 -2.81
CA GLN A 18 -3.15 -8.00 -3.10
C GLN A 18 -2.32 -9.29 -3.06
N VAL A 19 -1.11 -9.29 -3.65
CA VAL A 19 -0.20 -10.45 -3.58
C VAL A 19 0.21 -10.74 -2.14
N VAL A 20 0.59 -9.72 -1.38
CA VAL A 20 0.92 -9.87 0.04
C VAL A 20 -0.27 -10.40 0.83
N TYR A 21 -1.47 -9.87 0.57
CA TYR A 21 -2.70 -10.34 1.21
C TYR A 21 -2.95 -11.83 0.93
N VAL A 22 -2.85 -12.27 -0.32
CA VAL A 22 -3.03 -13.67 -0.71
C VAL A 22 -1.96 -14.55 -0.06
N LEU A 23 -0.69 -14.10 -0.01
CA LEU A 23 0.37 -14.80 0.70
C LEU A 23 0.08 -14.95 2.19
N CYS A 24 -0.44 -13.91 2.84
CA CYS A 24 -0.86 -13.96 4.25
C CYS A 24 -1.97 -15.00 4.47
N VAL A 25 -2.95 -15.06 3.57
CA VAL A 25 -4.02 -16.08 3.61
C VAL A 25 -3.44 -17.49 3.42
N PHE A 26 -2.52 -17.70 2.48
CA PHE A 26 -1.85 -18.98 2.30
C PHE A 26 -1.03 -19.41 3.53
N LEU A 27 -0.27 -18.48 4.10
CA LEU A 27 0.48 -18.70 5.34
C LEU A 27 -0.45 -19.07 6.50
N TRP A 28 -1.63 -18.47 6.57
CA TRP A 28 -2.65 -18.83 7.55
C TRP A 28 -3.12 -20.27 7.41
N PHE A 29 -3.39 -20.71 6.18
CA PHE A 29 -3.77 -22.10 5.90
C PHE A 29 -2.65 -23.10 6.23
N ALA A 30 -1.40 -22.74 5.97
CA ALA A 30 -0.25 -23.60 6.25
C ALA A 30 0.11 -23.64 7.76
N PHE A 31 -0.02 -22.52 8.46
CA PHE A 31 0.39 -22.39 9.86
C PHE A 31 -0.62 -21.54 10.66
N PRO A 32 -1.67 -22.15 11.23
CA PRO A 32 -2.75 -21.43 11.90
C PRO A 32 -2.39 -20.84 13.28
N ASP A 33 -1.23 -21.19 13.85
CA ASP A 33 -0.81 -20.79 15.21
C ASP A 33 0.15 -19.56 15.23
N LEU A 34 0.44 -18.96 14.08
CA LEU A 34 1.35 -17.82 14.01
C LEU A 34 0.72 -16.54 14.59
N LYS A 35 1.34 -15.91 15.59
CA LYS A 35 0.81 -14.66 16.19
C LYS A 35 0.66 -13.47 15.24
N GLY A 36 1.29 -13.50 14.05
CA GLY A 36 1.10 -12.49 13.00
C GLY A 36 -0.37 -12.36 12.55
N HIS A 37 -1.14 -13.40 12.81
CA HIS A 37 -2.57 -13.52 12.61
C HIS A 37 -3.42 -12.52 13.39
N ALA A 38 -2.93 -12.02 14.52
CA ALA A 38 -3.64 -11.02 15.33
C ALA A 38 -3.64 -9.61 14.71
N MET A 39 -2.76 -9.35 13.74
CA MET A 39 -2.66 -8.03 13.11
C MET A 39 -3.82 -7.76 12.13
N LEU A 40 -4.35 -8.81 11.49
CA LEU A 40 -5.44 -8.69 10.51
C LEU A 40 -6.77 -8.28 11.16
N PRO A 41 -7.23 -8.88 12.28
CA PRO A 41 -8.42 -8.43 13.00
C PRO A 41 -8.30 -7.02 13.59
N ALA A 42 -7.09 -6.59 13.94
CA ALA A 42 -6.84 -5.25 14.48
C ALA A 42 -6.98 -4.15 13.39
N ILE A 43 -6.59 -4.46 12.15
CA ILE A 43 -6.73 -3.55 11.00
C ILE A 43 -8.12 -3.63 10.39
N PHE A 44 -8.77 -4.81 10.43
CA PHE A 44 -10.07 -5.04 9.83
C PHE A 44 -11.12 -5.50 10.88
N PRO A 45 -11.84 -4.56 11.53
CA PRO A 45 -12.91 -4.92 12.45
C PRO A 45 -14.02 -5.68 11.69
N ASN A 46 -14.42 -6.86 12.17
CA ASN A 46 -15.33 -7.87 11.56
C ASN A 46 -14.72 -8.92 10.62
N PHE A 47 -13.40 -9.08 10.57
CA PHE A 47 -12.78 -10.16 9.79
C PHE A 47 -13.02 -11.53 10.44
N THR A 48 -13.92 -12.35 9.89
CA THR A 48 -14.04 -13.78 10.25
C THR A 48 -13.09 -14.57 9.35
N LEU A 49 -12.00 -15.03 9.95
CA LEU A 49 -10.72 -15.37 9.33
C LEU A 49 -10.71 -16.45 8.23
N LEU A 50 -11.84 -17.11 7.93
CA LEU A 50 -11.92 -18.19 6.94
C LEU A 50 -13.25 -18.23 6.15
N THR A 51 -13.93 -17.09 5.95
CA THR A 51 -15.12 -17.04 5.07
C THR A 51 -14.79 -16.44 3.71
N VAL A 52 -15.45 -16.94 2.64
CA VAL A 52 -15.30 -16.41 1.27
C VAL A 52 -15.64 -14.90 1.23
N GLY A 53 -16.60 -14.46 2.06
CA GLY A 53 -16.96 -13.05 2.19
C GLY A 53 -15.83 -12.19 2.76
N SER A 54 -15.18 -12.64 3.84
CA SER A 54 -14.01 -11.94 4.40
C SER A 54 -12.81 -11.95 3.45
N PHE A 55 -12.64 -12.99 2.62
CA PHE A 55 -11.59 -13.00 1.59
C PHE A 55 -11.77 -11.88 0.56
N ILE A 56 -12.97 -11.75 0.01
CA ILE A 56 -13.30 -10.70 -0.97
C ILE A 56 -13.17 -9.31 -0.33
N TYR A 57 -13.64 -9.17 0.91
CA TYR A 57 -13.51 -7.92 1.67
C TYR A 57 -12.04 -7.54 1.85
N GLY A 58 -11.18 -8.47 2.26
CA GLY A 58 -9.74 -8.24 2.41
C GLY A 58 -9.06 -7.88 1.08
N LEU A 59 -9.46 -8.52 -0.03
CA LEU A 59 -8.94 -8.22 -1.35
C LEU A 59 -9.29 -6.78 -1.79
N ILE A 60 -10.54 -6.37 -1.62
CA ILE A 60 -11.00 -5.01 -1.94
C ILE A 60 -10.33 -3.99 -1.02
N ALA A 61 -10.26 -4.28 0.28
CA ALA A 61 -9.65 -3.37 1.23
C ALA A 61 -8.15 -3.20 0.94
N SER A 62 -7.42 -4.27 0.63
CA SER A 62 -6.01 -4.21 0.23
C SER A 62 -5.77 -3.32 -1.01
N MET A 63 -6.70 -3.33 -1.96
CA MET A 63 -6.68 -2.43 -3.13
C MET A 63 -6.84 -0.96 -2.71
N ILE A 64 -7.80 -0.65 -1.84
CA ILE A 64 -8.03 0.71 -1.32
C ILE A 64 -6.80 1.21 -0.55
N TYR A 65 -6.23 0.36 0.32
CA TYR A 65 -5.00 0.69 1.05
C TYR A 65 -3.82 0.93 0.10
N GLY A 66 -3.67 0.11 -0.95
CA GLY A 66 -2.66 0.33 -1.99
C GLY A 66 -2.82 1.68 -2.69
N TRP A 67 -4.05 2.08 -3.01
CA TRP A 67 -4.33 3.39 -3.61
C TRP A 67 -3.99 4.55 -2.67
N ILE A 68 -4.39 4.46 -1.40
CA ILE A 68 -4.09 5.49 -0.39
C ILE A 68 -2.57 5.65 -0.25
N ALA A 69 -1.84 4.55 -0.11
CA ALA A 69 -0.38 4.56 -0.02
C ALA A 69 0.28 5.19 -1.25
N ALA A 70 -0.20 4.85 -2.46
CA ALA A 70 0.31 5.44 -3.69
C ALA A 70 0.01 6.95 -3.80
N ILE A 71 -1.19 7.39 -3.44
CA ILE A 71 -1.56 8.82 -3.46
C ILE A 71 -0.60 9.61 -2.57
N ILE A 72 -0.41 9.18 -1.33
CA ILE A 72 0.46 9.83 -0.36
C ILE A 72 1.89 9.87 -0.90
N PHE A 73 2.41 8.75 -1.39
CA PHE A 73 3.76 8.66 -1.92
C PHE A 73 3.97 9.57 -3.14
N VAL A 74 3.07 9.50 -4.14
CA VAL A 74 3.17 10.31 -5.37
C VAL A 74 3.03 11.80 -5.06
N PHE A 75 2.16 12.16 -4.11
CA PHE A 75 2.01 13.54 -3.64
C PHE A 75 3.35 14.07 -3.13
N PHE A 76 3.98 13.39 -2.18
CA PHE A 76 5.27 13.81 -1.64
C PHE A 76 6.39 13.76 -2.69
N TYR A 77 6.44 12.71 -3.52
CA TYR A 77 7.45 12.59 -4.59
C TYR A 77 7.40 13.77 -5.56
N ASN A 78 6.20 14.26 -5.90
CA ASN A 78 6.02 15.40 -6.78
C ASN A 78 6.16 16.76 -6.06
N LEU A 79 5.98 16.79 -4.73
CA LEU A 79 6.05 18.00 -3.91
C LEU A 79 7.48 18.34 -3.44
N TRP A 80 8.30 17.34 -3.13
CA TRP A 80 9.66 17.56 -2.61
C TRP A 80 10.59 18.31 -3.58
N PRO A 81 10.59 18.05 -4.90
CA PRO A 81 11.44 18.76 -5.85
C PRO A 81 11.31 20.30 -5.82
N PRO A 82 10.11 20.91 -5.92
CA PRO A 82 9.98 22.36 -5.81
C PRO A 82 10.30 22.88 -4.41
N ILE A 83 9.98 22.14 -3.35
CA ILE A 83 10.31 22.54 -1.96
C ILE A 83 11.84 22.58 -1.78
N ALA A 84 12.56 21.56 -2.23
CA ALA A 84 14.01 21.50 -2.16
C ALA A 84 14.66 22.66 -2.94
N ALA A 85 14.14 22.98 -4.12
CA ALA A 85 14.61 24.12 -4.91
C ALA A 85 14.37 25.47 -4.21
N ALA A 86 13.24 25.62 -3.51
CA ALA A 86 12.91 26.82 -2.76
C ALA A 86 13.77 27.00 -1.49
N LEU A 87 14.09 25.89 -0.80
CA LEU A 87 14.84 25.92 0.47
C LEU A 87 16.36 25.96 0.29
N PHE A 88 16.91 25.25 -0.71
CA PHE A 88 18.36 25.09 -0.88
C PHE A 88 18.94 25.85 -2.08
N GLY A 89 18.10 26.59 -2.81
CA GLY A 89 18.49 27.32 -4.02
C GLY A 89 18.64 26.42 -5.25
N GLN A 90 18.44 26.99 -6.44
CA GLN A 90 18.39 26.27 -7.72
C GLN A 90 19.68 25.51 -8.10
N GLN A 91 20.80 25.72 -7.39
CA GLN A 91 22.11 25.18 -7.76
C GLN A 91 22.27 23.67 -7.52
N ILE A 92 21.44 23.05 -6.66
CA ILE A 92 21.47 21.59 -6.42
C ILE A 92 20.48 20.84 -7.33
N ALA A 93 19.42 21.50 -7.79
CA ALA A 93 18.33 20.86 -8.57
C ALA A 93 18.68 20.57 -10.04
N ALA A 94 19.83 21.03 -10.53
CA ALA A 94 20.27 20.91 -11.92
C ALA A 94 21.41 19.89 -12.15
N ARG A 95 21.82 19.14 -11.12
CA ARG A 95 22.76 18.01 -11.26
C ARG A 95 22.06 16.67 -11.07
#